data_AF-A0A9D0YKM2-F1
#
_entry.id   AF-A0A9D0YKM2-F1
#
_cell.length_a   1.000
_cell.length_b   1.000
_cell.length_c   1.000
_cell.angle_alpha   90.00
_cell.angle_beta   90.00
_cell.angle_gamma   90.00
#
_symmetry.space_group_name_H-M   'P 1'
#
loop_
_entity.id
_entity.type
_entity.pdbx_description
1 polymer ?
#
loop_
_entity_poly.entity_id
_entity_poly.type
_entity_poly.pdbx_seq_one_letter_code
_entity_poly.pdbx_strand_id
1 'polypeptide(L)' 'RAGALYDKFVGFSDDMVKISRQFEGLQGSFESAKKRLSEGRGNIVRQVEQLKEMGAKTSKQIPKEMRSL' A
#
# COMPACT_ATOMS: atom_id res chain seq x y z
N ARG A 1 14.65 -25.66 -33.70
CA ARG A 1 15.25 -24.55 -32.90
C ARG A 1 14.30 -23.39 -32.69
N ALA A 2 13.56 -22.93 -33.71
CA ALA A 2 12.59 -21.82 -33.57
C ALA A 2 11.44 -22.11 -32.58
N GLY A 3 10.83 -23.30 -32.60
CA GLY A 3 9.75 -23.67 -31.67
C GLY A 3 10.16 -23.59 -30.20
N ALA A 4 11.32 -24.16 -29.84
CA ALA A 4 11.81 -24.10 -28.47
C ALA A 4 12.11 -22.68 -27.96
N LEU A 5 12.44 -21.74 -28.85
CA LEU A 5 12.61 -20.33 -28.47
C LEU A 5 11.25 -19.65 -28.25
N TYR A 6 10.26 -19.98 -29.10
CA TYR A 6 8.89 -19.52 -28.94
C TYR A 6 8.29 -19.99 -27.61
N ASP A 7 8.44 -21.27 -27.27
CA ASP A 7 7.93 -21.82 -26.01
C ASP A 7 8.54 -21.13 -24.79
N LYS A 8 9.84 -20.81 -24.83
CA LYS A 8 10.53 -20.04 -23.78
C LYS A 8 9.99 -18.62 -23.67
N PHE A 9 9.72 -17.96 -24.80
CA PHE A 9 9.18 -16.61 -24.81
C PHE A 9 7.76 -16.56 -24.24
N VAL A 10 6.92 -17.55 -24.56
CA VAL A 10 5.59 -17.69 -23.99
C VAL A 10 5.68 -17.89 -22.48
N GLY A 11 6.54 -18.80 -22.01
CA GLY A 11 6.74 -19.02 -20.57
C GLY A 11 7.21 -17.75 -19.83
N PHE A 12 8.14 -17.00 -20.42
CA PHE A 12 8.55 -15.70 -19.87
C PHE A 12 7.39 -14.69 -19.83
N SER A 13 6.58 -14.64 -20.88
CA SER A 13 5.41 -13.74 -20.94
C SER A 13 4.37 -14.09 -19.86
N ASP A 14 4.14 -15.38 -19.60
CA ASP A 14 3.28 -15.83 -18.52
C ASP A 14 3.81 -15.41 -17.14
N ASP A 15 5.12 -15.50 -16.92
CA ASP A 15 5.74 -15.05 -15.68
C ASP A 15 5.59 -13.54 -15.49
N MET A 16 5.74 -12.75 -16.55
CA MET A 16 5.50 -11.30 -16.51
C MET A 16 4.04 -10.97 -16.15
N VAL A 17 3.07 -11.70 -16.70
CA VAL A 17 1.64 -11.53 -16.35
C VAL A 17 1.38 -11.86 -14.88
N LYS A 18 1.99 -12.93 -14.34
CA LYS A 18 1.88 -13.28 -12.92
C LYS A 18 2.43 -12.16 -12.02
N ILE A 19 3.59 -11.60 -12.37
CA ILE A 19 4.21 -10.50 -11.62
C ILE A 19 3.30 -9.27 -11.64
N SER A 20 2.73 -8.91 -12.80
CA SER A 20 1.80 -7.78 -12.92
C SER A 20 0.63 -7.91 -11.95
N ARG A 21 -0.01 -9.09 -11.90
CA ARG A 21 -1.13 -9.36 -10.99
C ARG A 21 -0.75 -9.27 -9.52
N GLN A 22 0.43 -9.77 -9.16
CA GLN A 22 0.93 -9.66 -7.78
C GLN A 22 1.16 -8.20 -7.39
N PHE A 23 1.69 -7.39 -8.31
CA PHE A 23 1.91 -5.97 -8.08
C PHE A 23 0.60 -5.19 -7.94
N GLU A 24 -0.40 -5.47 -8.78
CA GLU A 24 -1.75 -4.88 -8.65
C GLU A 24 -2.37 -5.19 -7.27
N GLY A 25 -2.23 -6.43 -6.79
CA GLY A 25 -2.69 -6.82 -5.45
C GLY A 25 -1.95 -6.10 -4.32
N LEU A 26 -0.63 -5.94 -4.46
CA LEU A 26 0.20 -5.19 -3.51
C LEU A 26 -0.20 -3.71 -3.48
N GLN A 27 -0.40 -3.10 -4.65
CA GLN A 27 -0.83 -1.72 -4.78
C GLN A 27 -2.21 -1.51 -4.12
N GLY A 28 -3.18 -2.40 -4.37
CA GLY A 28 -4.49 -2.32 -3.72
C GLY A 28 -4.43 -2.46 -2.19
N SER A 29 -3.55 -3.34 -1.69
CA SER A 29 -3.31 -3.50 -0.26
C SER A 29 -2.67 -2.25 0.36
N PHE A 30 -1.71 -1.65 -0.33
CA PHE A 30 -1.06 -0.41 0.06
C PHE A 30 -2.07 0.74 0.14
N GLU A 31 -2.86 0.96 -0.91
CA GLU A 31 -3.91 1.99 -0.93
C GLU A 31 -4.93 1.80 0.19
N SER A 32 -5.32 0.56 0.47
CA SER A 32 -6.24 0.24 1.57
C SER A 32 -5.62 0.54 2.94
N ALA A 33 -4.35 0.22 3.14
CA ALA A 33 -3.62 0.54 4.37
C ALA A 33 -3.49 2.06 4.54
N LYS A 34 -3.19 2.79 3.45
CA LYS A 34 -3.06 4.24 3.42
C LYS A 34 -4.37 4.95 3.81
N LYS A 35 -5.50 4.52 3.24
CA LYS A 35 -6.83 4.98 3.65
C LYS A 35 -7.12 4.74 5.13
N ARG A 36 -6.76 3.59 5.67
CA ARG A 36 -6.97 3.30 7.10
C ARG A 36 -6.07 4.15 8.00
N LEU A 37 -4.85 4.43 7.55
CA LEU A 37 -3.87 5.20 8.30
C LEU A 37 -4.20 6.69 8.33
N SER A 38 -4.35 7.33 7.16
CA SER A 38 -4.29 8.79 6.98
C SER A 38 -5.39 9.40 6.11
N GLU A 39 -5.88 8.74 5.06
CA GLU A 39 -6.74 9.40 4.06
C GLU A 39 -8.25 9.16 4.24
N GLY A 40 -8.63 8.00 4.78
CA GLY A 40 -10.02 7.57 4.86
C GLY A 40 -10.82 8.31 5.94
N ARG A 41 -12.16 8.30 5.81
CA ARG A 41 -13.04 8.79 6.87
C ARG A 41 -12.83 7.94 8.13
N GLY A 42 -12.49 8.60 9.24
CA GLY A 42 -12.19 7.89 10.47
C GLY A 42 -10.82 7.22 10.49
N ASN A 43 -9.87 7.66 9.66
CA ASN A 43 -8.50 7.16 9.71
C ASN A 43 -7.86 7.29 11.10
N ILE A 44 -6.87 6.44 11.35
CA ILE A 44 -6.21 6.28 12.65
C ILE A 44 -5.54 7.59 13.08
N VAL A 45 -4.79 8.24 12.19
CA VAL A 45 -4.08 9.50 12.48
C VAL A 45 -5.04 10.54 13.07
N ARG A 46 -6.20 10.74 12.44
CA ARG A 46 -7.22 11.67 12.92
C ARG A 46 -7.76 11.26 14.29
N GLN A 47 -8.04 9.97 14.52
CA GLN A 47 -8.56 9.50 15.81
C GLN A 47 -7.55 9.73 16.94
N VAL A 48 -6.28 9.45 16.72
CA VAL A 48 -5.25 9.60 17.77
C VAL A 48 -4.91 11.07 18.04
N GLU A 49 -4.96 11.94 17.04
CA GLU A 49 -4.84 13.39 17.25
C GLU A 49 -6.03 13.93 18.05
N GLN A 50 -7.27 13.47 17.78
CA GLN A 50 -8.43 13.83 18.59
C GLN A 50 -8.30 13.39 20.06
N LEU A 51 -7.75 12.20 20.31
CA LEU A 51 -7.47 11.75 21.68
C LEU A 51 -6.49 12.67 22.40
N LYS A 52 -5.46 13.14 21.69
CA LYS A 52 -4.50 14.12 22.22
C LYS A 52 -5.15 15.47 22.51
N GLU A 53 -6.01 15.96 21.61
CA GLU A 53 -6.79 17.20 21.81
C GLU A 53 -7.71 17.10 23.03
N MET A 54 -8.26 15.91 23.32
CA MET A 54 -9.05 15.64 24.53
C MET A 54 -8.20 15.51 25.82
N GLY A 55 -6.90 15.77 25.76
CA GLY A 55 -6.03 15.83 26.94
C GLY A 55 -5.24 14.55 27.23
N ALA A 56 -5.20 13.58 26.31
CA ALA A 56 -4.30 12.44 26.44
C ALA A 56 -2.84 12.93 26.45
N LYS A 57 -2.09 12.56 27.49
CA LYS A 57 -0.67 12.96 27.62
C LYS A 57 0.18 12.18 26.60
N THR A 58 0.83 12.90 25.69
CA THR A 58 1.73 12.33 24.68
C THR A 58 3.10 12.99 24.76
N SER A 59 4.19 12.21 24.70
CA SER A 59 5.57 12.72 24.64
C SER A 59 6.12 12.84 23.22
N LYS A 60 5.45 12.25 22.23
CA LYS A 60 5.86 12.23 20.81
C LYS A 60 4.75 12.78 19.92
N GLN A 61 5.12 13.26 18.75
CA GLN A 61 4.19 13.78 17.73
C GLN A 61 4.17 12.86 16.51
N ILE A 62 3.03 12.82 15.82
CA ILE A 62 2.91 12.09 14.56
C ILE A 62 3.73 12.85 13.49
N PRO A 63 4.64 12.16 12.77
CA PRO A 63 5.40 12.78 11.68
C PRO A 63 4.48 13.40 10.62
N LYS A 64 4.93 14.48 9.98
CA LYS A 64 4.11 15.20 8.98
C LYS A 64 3.81 14.31 7.78
N GLU A 65 4.76 13.47 7.41
CA GLU A 65 4.70 12.53 6.30
C GLU A 65 3.56 11.52 6.48
N MET A 66 3.22 11.17 7.72
CA MET A 66 2.12 10.25 8.04
C MET A 66 0.74 10.92 7.98
N ARG A 67 0.68 12.26 7.95
CA ARG A 67 -0.59 13.01 7.91
C ARG A 67 -1.11 13.18 6.48
N SER A 68 -0.24 13.07 5.48
CA SER A 68 -0.55 13.27 4.06
C SER A 68 -0.14 12.08 3.19
N LEU A 69 0.23 10.96 3.82
CA LEU A 69 0.59 9.73 3.13
C LEU A 69 -0.59 9.30 2.31
#